data_AF-A0A5C5YRZ7-F1
#
_entry.id   AF-A0A5C5YRZ7-F1
#
_cell.length_a   1.000
_cell.length_b   1.000
_cell.length_c   1.000
_cell.angle_alpha   90.00
_cell.angle_beta   90.00
_cell.angle_gamma   90.00
#
_symmetry.space_group_name_H-M   'P 1'
#
loop_
_entity.id
_entity.type
_entity.pdbx_description
1 polymer ?
#
loop_
_entity_poly.entity_id
_entity_poly.type
_entity_poly.pdbx_seq_one_letter_code
_entity_poly.pdbx_strand_id
1 'polypeptide(L)'
;MTYDEDDPESYDFRDDSESDTTEVDEVVQRLRDTLTHDMATKAYRIRFDKEPEDAELEEFMDELVNEHYNAGLDEWTDEYLLLRLRHLTTGCS
;
A
#
# COMPACT_ATOMS: atom_id res chain seq x y z
N MET A 1 -61.56 13.48 0.28
CA MET A 1 -60.29 13.89 0.91
C MET A 1 -59.86 12.79 1.86
N THR A 2 -58.92 11.97 1.41
CA THR A 2 -58.02 11.15 2.25
C THR A 2 -56.71 11.16 1.47
N TYR A 3 -55.69 11.80 2.04
CA TYR A 3 -54.32 11.82 1.56
C TYR A 3 -53.64 10.54 2.04
N ASP A 4 -52.92 9.85 1.17
CA ASP A 4 -51.74 9.05 1.52
C ASP A 4 -50.76 9.21 0.36
N GLU A 5 -49.90 10.24 0.49
CA GLU A 5 -48.56 10.33 -0.10
C GLU A 5 -47.63 9.36 0.64
N ASP A 6 -46.46 9.05 0.05
CA ASP A 6 -45.37 8.16 0.52
C ASP A 6 -45.68 6.65 0.43
N ASP A 7 -44.90 5.73 -0.13
CA ASP A 7 -43.47 5.58 -0.51
C ASP A 7 -43.33 4.05 -0.90
N PRO A 8 -42.27 3.46 -1.50
CA PRO A 8 -41.01 4.02 -1.99
C PRO A 8 -40.74 3.78 -3.47
N GLU A 9 -39.88 4.66 -3.93
CA GLU A 9 -39.01 4.57 -5.08
C GLU A 9 -38.55 3.14 -5.43
N SER A 10 -38.47 2.90 -6.73
CA SER A 10 -37.75 1.78 -7.34
C SER A 10 -36.34 1.76 -6.75
N TYR A 11 -36.09 0.87 -5.78
CA TYR A 11 -34.74 0.56 -5.33
C TYR A 11 -34.05 -0.16 -6.50
N ASP A 12 -33.54 0.63 -7.44
CA ASP A 12 -32.46 0.27 -8.33
C ASP A 12 -31.27 0.03 -7.39
N PHE A 13 -31.25 -1.15 -6.76
CA PHE A 13 -30.07 -1.65 -6.09
C PHE A 13 -29.06 -1.87 -7.22
N ARG A 14 -28.40 -0.78 -7.59
CA ARG A 14 -27.14 -0.81 -8.31
C ARG A 14 -26.22 -1.68 -7.46
N ASP A 15 -26.16 -2.93 -7.87
CA ASP A 15 -24.92 -3.61 -8.19
C ASP A 15 -23.72 -2.64 -8.16
N ASP A 16 -23.09 -2.53 -6.99
CA ASP A 16 -21.68 -2.21 -6.84
C ASP A 16 -21.27 -2.57 -5.40
N SER A 17 -21.25 -3.86 -5.13
CA SER A 17 -20.52 -4.40 -3.97
C SER A 17 -19.34 -5.23 -4.46
N GLU A 18 -18.61 -4.68 -5.43
CA GLU A 18 -17.23 -5.10 -5.75
C GLU A 18 -16.19 -4.12 -5.15
N SER A 19 -16.64 -3.14 -4.35
CA SER A 19 -15.84 -2.06 -3.79
C SER A 19 -15.03 -2.42 -2.53
N ASP A 20 -14.39 -3.59 -2.49
CA ASP A 20 -13.42 -3.90 -1.43
C ASP A 20 -12.10 -4.45 -1.96
N THR A 21 -12.05 -5.08 -3.14
CA THR A 21 -10.79 -5.58 -3.71
C THR A 21 -10.12 -4.61 -4.68
N THR A 22 -10.91 -3.78 -5.38
CA THR A 22 -10.37 -2.79 -6.33
C THR A 22 -9.54 -1.73 -5.60
N GLU A 23 -9.99 -1.30 -4.41
CA GLU A 23 -9.25 -0.33 -3.59
C GLU A 23 -7.89 -0.89 -3.12
N VAL A 24 -7.83 -2.19 -2.79
CA VAL A 24 -6.59 -2.87 -2.40
C VAL A 24 -5.57 -2.87 -3.55
N ASP A 25 -6.01 -3.25 -4.75
CA ASP A 25 -5.15 -3.30 -5.94
C ASP A 25 -4.66 -1.90 -6.32
N GLU A 26 -5.53 -0.88 -6.22
CA GLU A 26 -5.15 0.51 -6.48
C GLU A 26 -4.11 1.05 -5.48
N VAL A 27 -4.28 0.78 -4.19
CA VAL A 27 -3.32 1.23 -3.16
C VAL A 27 -1.98 0.52 -3.34
N VAL A 28 -1.97 -0.80 -3.52
CA VAL A 28 -0.75 -1.57 -3.77
C VAL A 28 -0.05 -1.08 -5.05
N GLN A 29 -0.80 -0.79 -6.11
CA GLN A 29 -0.24 -0.29 -7.35
C GLN A 29 0.34 1.12 -7.21
N ARG A 30 -0.33 2.03 -6.49
CA ARG A 30 0.21 3.38 -6.18
C ARG A 30 1.46 3.29 -5.32
N LEU A 31 1.49 2.40 -4.33
CA LEU A 31 2.67 2.16 -3.52
C LEU A 31 3.82 1.62 -4.38
N ARG A 32 3.58 0.67 -5.28
CA ARG A 32 4.60 0.21 -6.23
C ARG A 32 5.10 1.31 -7.15
N ASP A 33 4.22 2.13 -7.70
CA ASP A 33 4.58 3.20 -8.65
C ASP A 33 5.42 4.30 -7.95
N THR A 34 5.09 4.58 -6.69
CA THR A 34 5.82 5.56 -5.88
C THR A 34 7.16 5.00 -5.36
N LEU A 35 7.26 3.70 -5.12
CA LEU A 35 8.49 3.04 -4.69
C LEU A 35 9.49 2.93 -5.84
N THR A 36 10.31 3.97 -5.98
CA THR A 36 11.36 3.97 -7.00
C THR A 36 12.42 2.89 -6.74
N HIS A 37 12.98 2.36 -7.83
CA HIS A 37 14.09 1.41 -7.80
C HIS A 37 15.29 1.91 -6.95
N ASP A 38 15.58 3.21 -6.98
CA ASP A 38 16.65 3.81 -6.18
C ASP A 38 16.34 3.78 -4.67
N MET A 39 15.09 4.08 -4.27
CA MET A 39 14.64 3.97 -2.89
C MET A 39 14.70 2.53 -2.39
N ALA A 40 14.20 1.58 -3.18
CA ALA A 40 14.26 0.16 -2.87
C ALA A 40 15.72 -0.33 -2.76
N THR A 41 16.60 0.09 -3.68
CA THR A 41 18.01 -0.29 -3.68
C THR A 41 18.73 0.24 -2.45
N LYS A 42 18.52 1.52 -2.10
CA LYS A 42 19.07 2.12 -0.88
C LYS A 42 18.56 1.38 0.35
N ALA A 43 17.27 1.07 0.40
CA ALA A 43 16.67 0.37 1.51
C ALA A 43 17.23 -1.05 1.68
N TYR A 44 17.40 -1.77 0.57
CA TYR A 44 18.01 -3.09 0.53
C TYR A 44 19.46 -3.05 1.01
N ARG A 45 20.25 -2.12 0.47
CA ARG A 45 21.66 -1.94 0.86
C ARG A 45 21.81 -1.63 2.34
N ILE A 46 20.93 -0.83 2.91
CA ILE A 46 20.94 -0.53 4.35
C ILE A 46 20.55 -1.76 5.18
N ARG A 47 19.60 -2.56 4.71
CA ARG A 47 19.12 -3.75 5.44
C ARG A 47 20.12 -4.91 5.40
N PHE A 48 20.72 -5.17 4.24
CA PHE A 48 21.55 -6.36 4.01
C PHE A 48 23.05 -6.05 3.84
N ASP A 49 23.45 -4.78 3.85
CA ASP A 49 24.83 -4.30 3.63
C ASP A 49 25.48 -4.84 2.34
N LYS A 50 24.67 -5.17 1.33
CA LYS A 50 25.11 -5.67 0.01
C LYS A 50 24.31 -5.06 -1.13
N GLU A 51 24.85 -5.12 -2.34
CA GLU A 51 24.08 -4.77 -3.53
C GLU A 51 23.04 -5.85 -3.83
N PRO A 52 21.77 -5.48 -4.06
CA PRO A 52 20.74 -6.42 -4.48
C PRO A 52 20.96 -6.84 -5.93
N GLU A 53 20.65 -8.10 -6.24
CA GLU A 53 20.36 -8.53 -7.61
C GLU A 53 18.95 -8.07 -8.02
N ASP A 54 18.68 -7.94 -9.32
CA ASP A 54 17.36 -7.48 -9.82
C ASP A 54 16.20 -8.29 -9.22
N ALA A 55 16.34 -9.62 -9.15
CA ALA A 55 15.34 -10.50 -8.56
C ALA A 55 15.16 -10.28 -7.04
N GLU A 56 16.27 -10.13 -6.29
CA GLU A 56 16.20 -9.87 -4.85
C GLU A 56 15.58 -8.52 -4.55
N LEU A 57 15.80 -7.54 -5.43
CA LEU A 57 15.21 -6.22 -5.31
C LEU A 57 13.71 -6.25 -5.58
N GLU A 58 13.25 -6.99 -6.59
CA GLU A 58 11.82 -7.17 -6.87
C GLU A 58 11.09 -7.81 -5.70
N GLU A 59 11.64 -8.89 -5.12
CA GLU A 59 11.08 -9.54 -3.93
C GLU A 59 11.05 -8.58 -2.73
N PHE A 60 12.10 -7.78 -2.55
CA PHE A 60 12.17 -6.80 -1.46
C PHE A 60 11.20 -5.63 -1.65
N MET A 61 10.97 -5.18 -2.89
CA MET A 61 9.95 -4.18 -3.20
C MET A 61 8.55 -4.70 -2.87
N ASP A 62 8.26 -5.96 -3.17
CA ASP A 62 6.98 -6.58 -2.85
C ASP A 62 6.76 -6.69 -1.34
N GLU A 63 7.79 -7.13 -0.60
CA GLU A 63 7.76 -7.17 0.88
C GLU A 63 7.49 -5.77 1.46
N LEU A 64 8.18 -4.76 0.94
CA LEU A 64 8.04 -3.37 1.37
C LEU A 64 6.63 -2.83 1.12
N VAL A 65 6.09 -3.03 -0.07
CA VAL A 65 4.73 -2.58 -0.42
C VAL A 65 3.68 -3.27 0.43
N ASN A 66 3.81 -4.58 0.63
CA ASN A 66 2.87 -5.34 1.44
C ASN A 66 2.95 -4.92 2.92
N GLU A 67 4.14 -4.72 3.48
CA GLU A 67 4.32 -4.20 4.84
C GLU A 67 3.71 -2.80 4.99
N HIS A 68 3.94 -1.92 4.03
CA HIS A 68 3.42 -0.55 4.02
C HIS A 68 1.89 -0.49 3.93
N TYR A 69 1.31 -1.35 3.09
CA TYR A 69 -0.12 -1.57 3.01
C TYR A 69 -0.70 -2.13 4.33
N ASN A 70 -0.06 -3.13 4.94
CA ASN A 70 -0.48 -3.69 6.23
C ASN A 70 -0.35 -2.69 7.39
N ALA A 71 0.54 -1.70 7.27
CA ALA A 71 0.63 -0.58 8.21
C ALA A 71 -0.52 0.44 8.06
N GLY A 72 -1.38 0.27 7.04
CA GLY A 72 -2.49 1.18 6.73
C GLY A 72 -2.02 2.48 6.09
N LEU A 73 -0.87 2.45 5.40
CA LEU A 73 -0.30 3.62 4.73
C LEU A 73 -0.57 3.52 3.22
N ASP A 74 -1.16 4.56 2.65
CA ASP A 74 -1.45 4.65 1.21
C ASP A 74 -0.38 5.43 0.41
N GLU A 75 0.56 6.09 1.11
CA GLU A 75 1.64 6.88 0.50
C GLU A 75 3.01 6.56 1.10
N TRP A 76 4.05 6.60 0.27
CA TRP A 76 5.44 6.55 0.74
C TRP A 76 5.87 7.93 1.23
N THR A 77 6.19 8.05 2.51
CA THR A 77 6.88 9.22 3.03
C THR A 77 8.36 8.91 3.23
N ASP A 78 9.24 9.84 2.82
CA ASP A 78 10.68 9.77 3.10
C ASP A 78 10.95 9.52 4.60
N GLU A 79 10.15 10.13 5.47
CA GLU A 79 10.25 9.93 6.92
C GLU A 79 9.99 8.48 7.34
N TYR A 80 8.98 7.81 6.78
CA TYR A 80 8.68 6.42 7.10
C TYR A 80 9.79 5.48 6.59
N LEU A 81 10.25 5.69 5.35
CA LEU A 81 11.40 4.94 4.81
C LEU A 81 12.62 5.11 5.71
N LEU A 82 12.98 6.33 6.08
CA LEU A 82 14.13 6.61 6.96
C LEU A 82 13.94 6.04 8.38
N LEU A 83 12.73 6.12 8.95
CA LEU A 83 12.40 5.52 10.25
C LEU A 83 12.54 4.00 10.22
N ARG A 84 12.00 3.35 9.19
CA ARG A 84 12.07 1.90 9.01
C ARG A 84 13.52 1.46 8.81
N LEU A 85 14.27 2.17 7.98
CA LEU A 85 15.70 1.94 7.78
C LEU A 85 16.51 2.10 9.08
N ARG A 86 16.15 3.09 9.89
CA ARG A 86 16.73 3.27 11.23
C ARG A 86 16.37 2.12 12.16
N HIS A 87 15.12 1.66 12.19
CA HIS A 87 14.70 0.55 13.04
C HIS A 87 15.41 -0.77 12.66
N LEU A 88 15.67 -1.00 11.37
CA LEU A 88 16.43 -2.18 10.91
C LEU A 88 17.89 -2.13 11.34
N THR A 89 18.54 -0.96 11.20
CA THR A 89 19.97 -0.78 11.54
C THR A 89 20.22 -0.70 13.04
N THR A 90 19.22 -0.27 13.83
CA THR A 90 19.30 -0.15 15.29
C THR A 90 18.91 -1.47 15.99
N GLY A 91 18.50 -2.50 15.26
CA GLY A 91 18.26 -3.86 15.77
C GLY A 91 19.53 -4.64 16.18
N CYS A 92 20.71 -4.00 16.12
CA CYS A 92 21.92 -4.50 16.78
C CYS A 92 22.10 -3.81 18.14
N SER A 93 21.49 -4.35 19.18
CA SER A 93 21.94 -4.23 20.58
C SER A 93 21.47 -5.44 21.37
#